data_AF-A0A7Y2ZUZ6-F1
#
_entry.id   AF-A0A7Y2ZUZ6-F1
#
_cell.length_a   1.000
_cell.length_b   1.000
_cell.length_c   1.000
_cell.angle_alpha   90.00
_cell.angle_beta   90.00
_cell.angle_gamma   90.00
#
_symmetry.space_group_name_H-M   'P 1'
#
loop_
_entity.id
_entity.type
_entity.pdbx_description
1 polymer ?
#
loop_
_entity_poly.entity_id
_entity_poly.type
_entity_poly.pdbx_seq_one_letter_code
_entity_poly.pdbx_strand_id
1 'polypeptide(L)' 'MADFGGMQDAFVHCDQDKLVGLVNAALSEDTPAIDILNQGLIAGMDIVGEKMDNGDMFIPEVLMSARAMEAYVKF' A
#
# COMPACT_ATOMS: atom_id res chain seq x y z
N MET A 1 15.37 -5.51 -6.68
CA MET A 1 14.15 -6.34 -6.82
C MET A 1 13.11 -5.63 -5.97
N ALA A 2 12.12 -5.01 -6.60
CA ALA A 2 11.19 -4.12 -5.91
C ALA A 2 10.49 -4.84 -4.74
N ASP A 3 10.59 -4.25 -3.56
CA ASP A 3 10.03 -4.82 -2.32
C ASP A 3 8.55 -4.46 -2.20
N PHE A 4 7.73 -5.14 -3.00
CA PHE A 4 6.27 -4.95 -3.01
C PHE A 4 5.63 -5.35 -1.68
N GLY A 5 6.17 -6.37 -1.00
CA GLY A 5 5.69 -6.79 0.32
C GLY A 5 5.89 -5.70 1.38
N GLY A 6 7.05 -5.04 1.37
CA GLY A 6 7.30 -3.88 2.23
C GLY A 6 6.37 -2.70 1.93
N MET A 7 6.00 -2.50 0.67
CA MET A 7 5.04 -1.44 0.27
C MET A 7 3.63 -1.76 0.77
N GLN A 8 3.19 -3.01 0.62
CA GLN A 8 1.90 -3.47 1.13
C GLN A 8 1.80 -3.29 2.64
N ASP A 9 2.84 -3.68 3.39
CA ASP A 9 2.87 -3.55 4.84
C ASP A 9 2.87 -2.08 5.27
N ALA A 10 3.69 -1.23 4.63
CA ALA A 10 3.69 0.21 4.87
C ALA A 10 2.32 0.83 4.57
N PHE A 11 1.66 0.40 3.50
CA PHE A 11 0.31 0.86 3.15
C PHE A 11 -0.72 0.44 4.21
N VAL A 12 -0.72 -0.83 4.61
CA VAL A 12 -1.60 -1.40 5.65
C VAL A 12 -1.42 -0.68 6.99
N HIS A 13 -0.20 -0.26 7.34
CA HIS A 13 0.10 0.47 8.57
C HIS A 13 -0.02 2.00 8.43
N CYS A 14 -0.48 2.50 7.29
CA CYS A 14 -0.55 3.94 6.99
C CYS A 14 0.81 4.67 7.13
N ASP A 15 1.92 3.98 6.86
CA ASP A 15 3.28 4.51 6.97
C ASP A 15 3.72 5.19 5.66
N GLN A 16 3.45 6.50 5.59
CA GLN A 16 3.66 7.32 4.40
C GLN A 16 5.13 7.47 4.01
N ASP A 17 6.00 7.80 4.96
CA ASP A 17 7.42 8.01 4.69
C ASP A 17 8.08 6.73 4.15
N LYS A 18 7.74 5.59 4.73
CA LYS A 18 8.27 4.29 4.30
C LYS A 18 7.75 3.90 2.92
N LEU A 19 6.46 4.11 2.65
CA LEU A 19 5.88 3.81 1.33
C LEU A 19 6.52 4.66 0.23
N VAL A 20 6.66 5.97 0.44
CA VAL A 20 7.26 6.88 -0.54
C VAL A 20 8.73 6.51 -0.80
N GLY A 21 9.48 6.12 0.23
CA GLY A 21 10.84 5.62 0.08
C GLY A 21 10.93 4.37 -0.79
N LEU A 22 10.05 3.40 -0.57
CA LEU A 22 9.99 2.15 -1.34
C LEU A 22 9.55 2.38 -2.78
N VAL A 23 8.54 3.23 -3.01
CA VAL A 23 8.08 3.60 -4.36
C VAL A 23 9.21 4.27 -5.13
N ASN A 24 9.91 5.24 -4.53
CA ASN A 24 11.05 5.90 -5.19
C ASN A 24 12.21 4.93 -5.47
N ALA A 25 12.46 3.99 -4.57
CA ALA A 25 13.47 2.94 -4.80
C ALA A 25 13.07 2.05 -5.99
N ALA A 26 11.81 1.61 -6.06
CA ALA A 26 11.31 0.79 -7.15
C ALA A 26 11.31 1.55 -8.50
N LEU A 27 10.93 2.83 -8.49
CA LEU A 27 11.05 3.71 -9.67
C LEU A 27 12.51 3.87 -10.12
N SER A 28 13.46 3.93 -9.17
CA SER A 28 14.90 3.98 -9.47
C SER A 28 15.44 2.65 -10.01
N GLU A 29 14.76 1.53 -9.73
CA GLU A 29 15.05 0.22 -10.29
C GLU A 29 14.38 -0.02 -11.66
N ASP A 30 13.90 1.03 -12.34
CA ASP A 30 13.17 0.94 -13.63
C ASP A 30 11.86 0.14 -13.53
N THR A 31 11.29 0.03 -12.32
CA THR A 31 10.01 -0.65 -12.12
C THR A 31 8.88 0.24 -12.63
N PRO A 32 7.96 -0.28 -13.47
CA PRO A 32 6.83 0.49 -13.96
C PRO A 32 5.96 0.99 -12.79
N ALA A 33 5.61 2.28 -12.79
CA ALA A 33 4.71 2.85 -11.79
C ALA A 33 3.37 2.09 -11.71
N ILE A 34 2.92 1.53 -12.84
CA ILE A 34 1.70 0.72 -12.91
C ILE A 34 1.85 -0.63 -12.19
N ASP A 35 3.03 -1.23 -12.18
CA ASP A 35 3.33 -2.42 -11.40
C ASP A 35 3.40 -2.09 -9.92
N ILE A 36 3.98 -0.94 -9.56
CA ILE A 36 4.01 -0.47 -8.15
C ILE A 36 2.58 -0.22 -7.62
N LEU A 37 1.71 0.37 -8.44
CA LEU A 37 0.30 0.57 -8.09
C LEU A 37 -0.45 -0.76 -7.95
N ASN A 38 -0.35 -1.65 -8.95
CA ASN A 38 -1.08 -2.92 -8.94
C ASN A 38 -0.55 -3.89 -7.89
N GLN A 39 0.77 -4.06 -7.80
CA GLN A 39 1.40 -5.05 -6.92
C GLN A 39 1.69 -4.52 -5.51
N GLY A 40 1.82 -3.21 -5.33
CA GLY A 40 2.02 -2.59 -4.02
C GLY A 40 0.71 -2.13 -3.39
N LEU A 41 0.10 -1.07 -3.95
CA LEU A 41 -1.06 -0.40 -3.37
C LEU A 41 -2.36 -1.21 -3.46
N ILE A 42 -2.69 -1.75 -4.65
CA ILE A 42 -3.93 -2.51 -4.86
C ILE A 42 -3.89 -3.83 -4.10
N ALA A 43 -2.78 -4.57 -4.23
CA ALA A 43 -2.59 -5.79 -3.45
C ALA A 43 -2.51 -5.53 -1.92
N GLY A 44 -2.04 -4.35 -1.50
CA GLY A 44 -2.10 -3.93 -0.10
C GLY A 44 -3.54 -3.78 0.39
N MET A 45 -4.45 -3.35 -0.48
CA MET A 45 -5.88 -3.24 -0.17
C MET A 45 -6.57 -4.60 -0.05
N ASP A 46 -6.16 -5.60 -0.82
CA ASP A 46 -6.62 -6.98 -0.65
C ASP A 46 -6.25 -7.52 0.75
N ILE A 47 -5.03 -7.23 1.22
CA ILE A 47 -4.58 -7.61 2.58
C ILE A 47 -5.39 -6.90 3.67
N VAL A 48 -5.73 -5.62 3.48
CA VAL A 48 -6.63 -4.90 4.39
C VAL A 48 -8.00 -5.59 4.43
N GLY A 49 -8.53 -5.99 3.28
CA GLY A 49 -9.80 -6.72 3.18
C GLY A 49 -9.75 -8.08 3.89
N GLU A 50 -8.67 -8.84 3.70
CA GLU A 50 -8.48 -10.14 4.35
C GLU A 50 -8.31 -10.01 5.87
N LYS A 51 -7.60 -8.98 6.35
CA LYS A 51 -7.50 -8.65 7.79
C LYS A 51 -8.83 -8.19 8.38
N MET A 52 -9.65 -7.46 7.62
CA MET A 52 -11.01 -7.11 8.03
C MET A 52 -11.89 -8.36 8.19
N ASP A 53 -11.79 -9.31 7.25
CA ASP A 53 -12.58 -10.55 7.28
C ASP A 53 -12.14 -11.50 8.42
N ASN A 54 -10.84 -11.53 8.72
CA ASN A 54 -10.28 -12.27 9.86
C ASN A 54 -10.56 -11.61 11.23
N GLY A 55 -11.07 -10.37 11.25
CA GLY A 55 -11.32 -9.61 12.47
C GLY A 55 -10.08 -8.97 13.11
N ASP A 56 -8.97 -8.90 12.37
CA ASP A 56 -7.73 -8.23 12.78
C ASP A 56 -7.76 -6.70 12.55
N MET A 57 -8.67 -6.21 11.70
CA MET A 57 -8.91 -4.79 11.45
C MET A 57 -10.39 -4.43 11.62
N PHE A 58 -10.68 -3.35 12.34
CA PHE A 58 -12.03 -2.83 12.48
C PHE A 58 -12.34 -1.78 11.40
N ILE A 59 -13.64 -1.53 11.19
CA ILE A 59 -14.17 -0.51 10.26
C ILE A 59 -13.39 0.83 10.31
N PRO A 60 -13.05 1.41 11.48
CA PRO A 60 -12.25 2.64 11.53
C PRO A 60 -10.85 2.51 10.91
N GLU A 61 -10.13 1.40 11.09
CA GLU A 61 -8.81 1.19 10.47
C GLU A 61 -8.95 1.02 8.95
N VAL A 62 -9.95 0.28 8.50
CA VAL A 62 -10.24 0.09 7.06
C VAL A 62 -10.57 1.43 6.38
N LEU A 63 -11.37 2.28 7.02
CA LEU A 63 -11.67 3.62 6.53
C LEU A 63 -10.43 4.52 6.47
N MET A 64 -9.49 4.34 7.39
CA MET A 64 -8.23 5.09 7.42
C MET A 64 -7.31 4.66 6.27
N SER A 65 -7.18 3.36 6.03
CA SER A 65 -6.44 2.80 4.89
C SER A 65 -7.06 3.19 3.54
N ALA A 66 -8.40 3.20 3.44
CA ALA A 66 -9.10 3.66 2.25
C ALA A 66 -8.83 5.15 1.95
N ARG A 67 -8.82 6.00 2.99
CA ARG A 67 -8.44 7.42 2.85
C ARG A 67 -6.98 7.60 2.46
N ALA A 68 -6.08 6.80 3.01
CA ALA A 68 -4.68 6.81 2.62
C ALA A 68 -4.55 6.48 1.13
N MET A 69 -5.25 5.44 0.64
CA MET A 69 -5.28 5.09 -0.79
C MET A 69 -5.72 6.27 -1.66
N GLU A 70 -6.79 6.97 -1.29
CA GLU A 70 -7.30 8.12 -2.04
C GLU A 70 -6.28 9.28 -2.10
N ALA A 71 -5.46 9.45 -1.05
CA ALA A 71 -4.38 10.42 -1.05
C ALA A 71 -3.22 10.02 -1.99
N TYR A 72 -2.95 8.73 -2.15
CA TYR A 72 -1.88 8.24 -3.04
C TYR A 72 -2.26 8.21 -4.52
N VAL A 73 -3.54 7.94 -4.84
CA VAL A 73 -4.03 7.93 -6.24
C VAL A 73 -4.13 9.35 -6.83
N LYS A 74 -4.04 10.39 -5.99
CA LYS A 74 -4.06 11.80 -6.40
C LYS A 74 -2.68 12.37 -6.81
N PHE A 75 -1.63 11.55 -6.81
CA PHE A 75 -0.32 11.93 -7.36
C PHE A 75 -0.28 11.76 -8.89
#